data_AF-M5E3K6-F1
#
_entry.id   AF-M5E3K6-F1
#
_cell.length_a   1.000
_cell.length_b   1.000
_cell.length_c   1.000
_cell.angle_alpha   90.00
_cell.angle_beta   90.00
_cell.angle_gamma   90.00
#
_symmetry.space_group_name_H-M   'P 1'
#
loop_
_entity.id
_entity.type
_entity.pdbx_description
1 polymer ?
#
loop_
_entity_poly.entity_id
_entity_poly.type
_entity_poly.pdbx_seq_one_letter_code
_entity_poly.pdbx_strand_id
1 'polypeptide(L)'
;MGYGAYLNNQGGGGQAPNQRQSVIAEVNGMEISQQEYFSLLQQQAPQSNLSSSQIIPFRYNVLNALIERKLIMSQAEELGVDVEVSEAEVDERYNNILEQNEMSDQELADALAEQGYTIGQLREDIKSSLTDSKTITQTIDQGISEIEVTDQEIQALYEQRYPESETAEADSIDETETAEDERPELEEVREDLETEIRNQKNNQAVNNWLTELKESADITINDQVLSAYHALENENYDQAVDEFSTFVEQEETDAIFFSYLAQAYEGQNNYDKAEETYNTAIESFPENNDLKFNFAEFLSEQEKNEQAITLLDEVAAGAEDDFMTYYRLFMLYSQLGAEEKAQSAIEKVQSLSQNMQQNQENVEIEEDSPEEIQEEAEELEEDIEVEAPLETENNN
;
A
#
# COMPACT_ATOMS: atom_id res chain seq x y z
N MET A 1 -13.28 1.19 -14.16
CA MET A 1 -13.58 2.63 -14.00
C MET A 1 -12.37 3.29 -13.35
N GLY A 2 -12.02 4.53 -13.67
CA GLY A 2 -10.84 5.17 -13.10
C GLY A 2 -10.97 5.46 -11.59
N TYR A 3 -9.83 5.62 -10.91
CA TYR A 3 -9.68 5.92 -9.48
C TYR A 3 -10.69 6.97 -8.92
N GLY A 4 -11.05 7.96 -9.73
CA GLY A 4 -12.03 9.01 -9.38
C GLY A 4 -13.47 8.54 -9.16
N ALA A 5 -13.91 7.41 -9.72
CA ALA A 5 -15.26 6.88 -9.51
C ALA A 5 -15.45 6.34 -8.07
N TYR A 6 -14.39 5.79 -7.48
CA TYR A 6 -14.42 5.22 -6.12
C TYR A 6 -14.09 6.25 -5.03
N LEU A 7 -13.48 7.38 -5.39
CA LEU A 7 -13.38 8.56 -4.52
C LEU A 7 -14.71 9.31 -4.41
N ASN A 8 -15.55 9.24 -5.44
CA ASN A 8 -16.67 10.16 -5.63
C ASN A 8 -18.04 9.46 -5.77
N ASN A 9 -18.19 8.23 -5.29
CA ASN A 9 -19.51 7.60 -5.19
C ASN A 9 -20.31 8.20 -4.01
N GLN A 10 -20.55 9.51 -4.05
CA GLN A 10 -21.82 10.05 -3.63
C GLN A 10 -22.86 9.47 -4.60
N GLY A 11 -23.44 8.33 -4.23
CA GLY A 11 -24.65 7.83 -4.87
C GLY A 11 -25.64 8.99 -5.02
N GLY A 12 -26.08 9.22 -6.26
CA GLY A 12 -26.85 10.40 -6.63
C GLY A 12 -28.05 10.63 -5.71
N GLY A 13 -28.12 11.80 -5.08
CA GLY A 13 -29.24 12.13 -4.20
C GLY A 13 -29.11 13.40 -3.37
N GLY A 14 -28.89 14.55 -4.01
CA GLY A 14 -29.23 15.87 -3.46
C GLY A 14 -28.34 16.38 -2.32
N GLN A 15 -27.58 17.44 -2.61
CA GLN A 15 -26.93 18.27 -1.60
C GLN A 15 -27.97 18.80 -0.60
N ALA A 16 -27.93 18.29 0.63
CA ALA A 16 -28.58 18.91 1.79
C ALA A 16 -27.52 19.68 2.59
N PRO A 17 -27.75 20.97 2.91
CA PRO A 17 -26.82 21.80 3.65
C PRO A 17 -26.91 21.46 5.15
N ASN A 18 -26.12 20.48 5.59
CA ASN A 18 -25.68 20.23 6.97
C ASN A 18 -24.84 18.93 6.98
N GLN A 19 -23.65 18.97 6.36
CA GLN A 19 -22.67 17.90 6.53
C GLN A 19 -22.13 17.98 7.96
N ARG A 20 -22.67 17.17 8.87
CA ARG A 20 -21.82 16.66 9.96
C ARG A 20 -20.61 16.04 9.27
N GLN A 21 -19.40 16.33 9.74
CA GLN A 21 -18.19 15.62 9.29
C GLN A 21 -18.54 14.12 9.28
N SER A 22 -18.53 13.50 8.11
CA SER A 22 -18.89 12.09 7.96
C SER A 22 -17.79 11.27 8.64
N VAL A 23 -18.19 10.46 9.61
CA VAL A 23 -17.31 9.54 10.33
C VAL A 23 -17.21 8.29 9.48
N ILE A 24 -16.00 7.92 9.02
CA ILE A 24 -15.80 6.74 8.17
C ILE A 24 -15.69 5.47 9.01
N ALA A 25 -15.17 5.57 10.23
CA ALA A 25 -15.10 4.50 11.21
C ALA A 25 -14.99 5.07 12.63
N GLU A 26 -15.29 4.25 13.62
CA GLU A 26 -15.18 4.54 15.04
C GLU A 26 -14.44 3.38 15.73
N VAL A 27 -13.51 3.71 16.62
CA VAL A 27 -12.66 2.73 17.33
C VAL A 27 -12.68 3.08 18.81
N ASN A 28 -13.30 2.24 19.65
CA ASN A 28 -13.45 2.45 21.09
C ASN A 28 -14.02 3.84 21.45
N GLY A 29 -14.93 4.39 20.62
CA GLY A 29 -15.50 5.73 20.82
C GLY A 29 -14.73 6.86 20.13
N MET A 30 -13.57 6.59 19.52
CA MET A 30 -12.81 7.59 18.77
C MET A 30 -13.17 7.55 17.28
N GLU A 31 -13.60 8.70 16.77
CA GLU A 31 -13.98 8.87 15.37
C GLU A 31 -12.74 8.96 14.47
N ILE A 32 -12.80 8.27 13.33
CA ILE A 32 -11.97 8.52 12.15
C ILE A 32 -12.82 9.33 11.19
N SER A 33 -12.45 10.58 10.97
CA SER A 33 -13.20 11.46 10.06
C SER A 33 -12.89 11.13 8.60
N GLN A 34 -13.85 11.40 7.72
CA GLN A 34 -13.65 11.28 6.27
C GLN A 34 -12.49 12.18 5.79
N GLN A 35 -12.27 13.34 6.41
CA GLN A 35 -11.16 14.23 6.07
C GLN A 35 -9.82 13.60 6.42
N GLU A 36 -9.66 13.07 7.64
CA GLU A 36 -8.45 12.36 8.09
C GLU A 36 -8.12 11.19 7.15
N TYR A 37 -9.12 10.39 6.81
CA TYR A 37 -8.99 9.27 5.88
C TYR A 37 -8.53 9.70 4.49
N PHE A 38 -9.21 10.69 3.88
CA PHE A 38 -8.85 11.14 2.53
C PHE A 38 -7.49 11.84 2.47
N SER A 39 -7.12 12.59 3.52
CA SER A 39 -5.79 13.19 3.60
C SER A 39 -4.70 12.12 3.60
N LEU A 40 -4.85 11.04 4.37
CA LEU A 40 -3.90 9.94 4.36
C LEU A 40 -3.90 9.18 3.03
N LEU A 41 -5.08 8.94 2.46
CA LEU A 41 -5.23 8.28 1.16
C LEU A 41 -4.49 9.05 0.06
N GLN A 42 -4.63 10.38 0.02
CA GLN A 42 -3.95 11.22 -0.97
C GLN A 42 -2.43 11.26 -0.76
N GLN A 43 -1.96 11.25 0.49
CA GLN A 43 -0.54 11.24 0.82
C GLN A 43 0.15 9.96 0.36
N GLN A 44 -0.50 8.80 0.50
CA GLN A 44 0.08 7.51 0.12
C GLN A 44 -0.04 7.20 -1.38
N ALA A 45 -0.90 7.93 -2.09
CA ALA A 45 -1.23 7.66 -3.49
C ALA A 45 -1.44 8.97 -4.28
N PRO A 46 -0.41 9.85 -4.39
CA PRO A 46 -0.58 11.12 -5.08
C PRO A 46 -0.76 10.97 -6.60
N GLN A 47 -0.30 9.85 -7.22
CA GLN A 47 -0.29 9.62 -8.68
C GLN A 47 -0.55 8.15 -9.09
N SER A 48 -1.09 7.29 -8.22
CA SER A 48 -1.15 5.85 -8.52
C SER A 48 -2.30 5.45 -9.45
N ASN A 49 -1.93 4.81 -10.57
CA ASN A 49 -2.86 4.09 -11.45
C ASN A 49 -3.19 2.71 -10.87
N LEU A 50 -3.94 2.67 -9.77
CA LEU A 50 -4.41 1.40 -9.20
C LEU A 50 -5.44 0.75 -10.13
N SER A 51 -5.31 -0.57 -10.33
CA SER A 51 -6.34 -1.36 -11.02
C SER A 51 -7.64 -1.38 -10.20
N SER A 52 -8.74 -1.80 -10.83
CA SER A 52 -10.01 -1.96 -10.13
C SER A 52 -9.87 -2.97 -8.98
N SER A 53 -9.14 -4.06 -9.18
CA SER A 53 -8.87 -5.09 -8.16
C SER A 53 -8.00 -4.62 -6.98
N GLN A 54 -7.17 -3.60 -7.16
CA GLN A 54 -6.26 -3.10 -6.12
C GLN A 54 -6.88 -1.98 -5.27
N ILE A 55 -7.93 -1.30 -5.75
CA ILE A 55 -8.38 -0.05 -5.13
C ILE A 55 -9.05 -0.26 -3.77
N ILE A 56 -9.87 -1.29 -3.60
CA ILE A 56 -10.57 -1.56 -2.34
C ILE A 56 -9.58 -2.06 -1.27
N PRO A 57 -8.68 -3.03 -1.55
CA PRO A 57 -7.66 -3.45 -0.59
C PRO A 57 -6.75 -2.28 -0.18
N PHE A 58 -6.32 -1.44 -1.13
CA PHE A 58 -5.54 -0.25 -0.81
C PHE A 58 -6.28 0.72 0.11
N ARG A 59 -7.53 1.05 -0.24
CA ARG A 59 -8.40 1.91 0.59
C ARG A 59 -8.63 1.33 1.99
N TYR A 60 -8.78 0.02 2.10
CA TYR A 60 -8.94 -0.67 3.37
C TYR A 60 -7.65 -0.63 4.19
N ASN A 61 -6.48 -0.84 3.59
CA ASN A 61 -5.19 -0.75 4.28
C ASN A 61 -4.94 0.64 4.87
N VAL A 62 -5.31 1.70 4.14
CA VAL A 62 -5.27 3.08 4.66
C VAL A 62 -6.20 3.25 5.87
N LEU A 63 -7.41 2.72 5.81
CA LEU A 63 -8.34 2.76 6.93
C LEU A 63 -7.81 1.96 8.12
N ASN A 64 -7.28 0.76 7.89
CA ASN A 64 -6.73 -0.10 8.92
C ASN A 64 -5.52 0.56 9.62
N ALA A 65 -4.67 1.29 8.91
CA ALA A 65 -3.59 2.07 9.53
C ALA A 65 -4.13 3.16 10.48
N LEU A 66 -5.24 3.82 10.12
CA LEU A 66 -5.90 4.78 11.01
C LEU A 66 -6.56 4.08 12.20
N ILE A 67 -7.18 2.91 11.99
CA ILE A 67 -7.75 2.10 13.07
C ILE A 67 -6.67 1.72 14.07
N GLU A 68 -5.54 1.20 13.61
CA GLU A 68 -4.38 0.86 14.46
C GLU A 68 -3.88 2.07 15.25
N ARG A 69 -3.76 3.23 14.59
CA ARG A 69 -3.41 4.47 15.30
C ARG A 69 -4.42 4.80 16.39
N LYS A 70 -5.73 4.71 16.13
CA LYS A 70 -6.75 4.96 17.15
C LYS A 70 -6.70 3.91 18.27
N LEU A 71 -6.43 2.63 17.98
CA LEU A 71 -6.27 1.61 19.01
C LEU A 71 -5.14 1.95 19.98
N ILE A 72 -3.99 2.37 19.45
CA ILE A 72 -2.85 2.79 20.28
C ILE A 72 -3.25 4.01 21.12
N MET A 73 -3.91 5.02 20.53
CA MET A 73 -4.37 6.19 21.30
C MET A 73 -5.38 5.82 22.39
N SER A 74 -6.24 4.83 22.13
CA SER A 74 -7.23 4.34 23.10
C SER A 74 -6.50 3.72 24.28
N GLN A 75 -5.46 2.95 23.99
CA GLN A 75 -4.64 2.31 24.99
C GLN A 75 -3.83 3.34 25.79
N ALA A 76 -3.37 4.42 25.15
CA ALA A 76 -2.68 5.51 25.80
C ALA A 76 -3.57 6.18 26.87
N GLU A 77 -4.85 6.41 26.55
CA GLU A 77 -5.84 6.94 27.51
C GLU A 77 -6.06 5.97 28.69
N GLU A 78 -6.13 4.67 28.43
CA GLU A 78 -6.29 3.65 29.47
C GLU A 78 -5.06 3.54 30.40
N LEU A 79 -3.86 3.58 29.82
CA LEU A 79 -2.60 3.54 30.56
C LEU A 79 -2.26 4.86 31.25
N GLY A 80 -2.96 5.95 30.90
CA GLY A 80 -2.69 7.29 31.44
C GLY A 80 -1.34 7.84 30.98
N VAL A 81 -0.98 7.60 29.71
CA VAL A 81 0.25 8.12 29.11
C VAL A 81 0.16 9.63 28.99
N ASP A 82 1.08 10.34 29.64
CA ASP A 82 1.18 11.80 29.61
C ASP A 82 2.56 12.18 29.04
N VAL A 83 2.56 12.92 27.94
CA VAL A 83 3.77 13.33 27.24
C VAL A 83 3.88 14.85 27.20
N GLU A 84 5.07 15.36 27.50
CA GLU A 84 5.38 16.77 27.36
C GLU A 84 6.26 17.00 26.13
N VAL A 85 5.88 18.00 25.32
CA VAL A 85 6.71 18.52 24.22
C VAL A 85 7.21 19.90 24.59
N SER A 86 8.53 20.04 24.66
CA SER A 86 9.19 21.30 24.98
C SER A 86 9.27 22.21 23.75
N GLU A 87 9.36 23.53 23.98
CA GLU A 87 9.56 24.50 22.89
C GLU A 87 10.86 24.25 22.12
N ALA A 88 11.89 23.72 22.78
CA ALA A 88 13.16 23.39 22.12
C ALA A 88 13.00 22.29 21.06
N GLU A 89 12.13 21.31 21.30
CA GLU A 89 11.83 20.24 20.33
C GLU A 89 10.99 20.77 19.16
N VAL A 90 10.08 21.71 19.43
CA VAL A 90 9.33 22.43 18.38
C VAL A 90 10.29 23.27 17.53
N ASP A 91 11.22 23.99 18.16
CA ASP A 91 12.26 24.77 17.50
C ASP A 91 13.15 23.89 16.62
N GLU A 92 13.59 22.75 17.15
CA GLU A 92 14.40 21.78 16.40
C GLU A 92 13.66 21.28 15.18
N ARG A 93 12.40 20.84 15.33
CA ARG A 93 11.61 20.35 14.18
C ARG A 93 11.31 21.45 13.17
N TYR A 94 11.05 22.68 13.62
CA TYR A 94 10.85 23.84 12.76
C TYR A 94 12.12 24.19 11.97
N ASN A 95 13.29 24.22 12.63
CA ASN A 95 14.57 24.48 11.97
C ASN A 95 14.93 23.39 10.96
N ASN A 96 14.62 22.13 11.26
CA ASN A 96 14.79 21.03 10.30
C ASN A 96 13.94 21.24 9.04
N ILE A 97 12.72 21.80 9.14
CA ILE A 97 11.89 22.12 7.97
C ILE A 97 12.56 23.23 7.14
N LEU A 98 13.10 24.28 7.78
CA LEU A 98 13.83 25.34 7.08
C LEU A 98 15.06 24.79 6.35
N GLU A 99 15.86 23.97 7.02
CA GLU A 99 17.07 23.36 6.45
C GLU A 99 16.75 22.42 5.29
N GLN A 100 15.75 21.54 5.43
CA GLN A 100 15.35 20.60 4.38
C GLN A 100 14.82 21.28 3.12
N ASN A 101 14.22 22.46 3.24
CA ASN A 101 13.68 23.21 2.10
C ASN A 101 14.63 24.31 1.63
N GLU A 102 15.80 24.47 2.27
CA GLU A 102 16.76 25.55 2.02
C GLU A 102 16.13 26.96 2.09
N MET A 103 15.13 27.14 2.97
CA MET A 103 14.36 28.38 3.10
C MET A 103 14.74 29.15 4.37
N SER A 104 14.68 30.48 4.30
CA SER A 104 14.69 31.34 5.49
C SER A 104 13.31 31.43 6.16
N ASP A 105 13.28 31.86 7.42
CA ASP A 105 12.03 32.13 8.15
C ASP A 105 11.05 33.04 7.39
N GLN A 106 11.59 34.05 6.69
CA GLN A 106 10.76 35.01 5.96
C GLN A 106 10.15 34.36 4.71
N GLU A 107 10.93 33.58 3.97
CA GLU A 107 10.44 32.86 2.77
C GLU A 107 9.38 31.83 3.15
N LEU A 108 9.57 31.11 4.26
CA LEU A 108 8.56 30.18 4.76
C LEU A 108 7.29 30.92 5.21
N ALA A 109 7.43 32.06 5.92
CA ALA A 109 6.29 32.85 6.36
C ALA A 109 5.48 33.39 5.17
N ASP A 110 6.15 33.85 4.11
CA ASP A 110 5.51 34.35 2.90
C ASP A 110 4.79 33.21 2.15
N ALA A 111 5.44 32.04 1.98
CA ALA A 111 4.83 30.86 1.35
C ALA A 111 3.60 30.33 2.10
N LEU A 112 3.65 30.29 3.44
CA LEU A 112 2.51 29.92 4.27
C LEU A 112 1.37 30.94 4.16
N ALA A 113 1.70 32.23 4.11
CA ALA A 113 0.72 33.30 4.00
C ALA A 113 -0.07 33.25 2.67
N GLU A 114 0.56 32.83 1.57
CA GLU A 114 -0.13 32.59 0.29
C GLU A 114 -1.24 31.53 0.39
N GLN A 115 -1.06 30.55 1.28
CA GLN A 115 -2.04 29.49 1.57
C GLN A 115 -2.98 29.86 2.74
N GLY A 116 -2.86 31.06 3.30
CA GLY A 116 -3.64 31.52 4.45
C GLY A 116 -3.20 30.92 5.79
N TYR A 117 -1.97 30.40 5.88
CA TYR A 117 -1.38 29.80 7.07
C TYR A 117 -0.38 30.74 7.75
N THR A 118 -0.08 30.50 9.03
CA THR A 118 0.90 31.29 9.79
C THR A 118 1.95 30.41 10.43
N ILE A 119 3.15 30.97 10.68
CA ILE A 119 4.22 30.28 11.42
C ILE A 119 3.74 29.81 12.80
N GLY A 120 2.90 30.60 13.48
CA GLY A 120 2.33 30.21 14.77
C GLY A 120 1.45 28.96 14.67
N GLN A 121 0.65 28.83 13.62
CA GLN A 121 -0.15 27.63 13.37
C GLN A 121 0.73 26.43 12.99
N LEU A 122 1.74 26.62 12.14
CA LEU A 122 2.71 25.56 11.83
C LEU A 122 3.40 25.02 13.08
N ARG A 123 3.82 25.90 13.99
CA ARG A 123 4.45 25.49 15.24
C ARG A 123 3.51 24.71 16.15
N GLU A 124 2.23 25.08 16.19
CA GLU A 124 1.21 24.32 16.93
C GLU A 124 1.00 22.93 16.31
N ASP A 125 0.97 22.82 14.98
CA ASP A 125 0.88 21.52 14.29
C ASP A 125 2.11 20.64 14.56
N ILE A 126 3.31 21.23 14.52
CA ILE A 126 4.56 20.54 14.88
C ILE A 126 4.44 19.99 16.30
N LYS A 127 4.00 20.82 17.25
CA LYS A 127 3.83 20.41 18.64
C LYS A 127 2.79 19.29 18.79
N SER A 128 1.65 19.40 18.11
CA SER A 128 0.61 18.36 18.11
C SER A 128 1.13 17.05 17.52
N SER A 129 1.84 17.11 16.38
CA SER A 129 2.44 15.95 15.72
C SER A 129 3.50 15.27 16.58
N LEU A 130 4.36 16.04 17.25
CA LEU A 130 5.34 15.52 18.22
C LEU A 130 4.66 14.88 19.43
N THR A 131 3.57 15.47 19.91
CA THR A 131 2.78 14.94 21.03
C THR A 131 2.19 13.58 20.66
N ASP A 132 1.56 13.47 19.49
CA ASP A 132 1.00 12.22 18.99
C ASP A 132 2.10 11.16 18.80
N SER A 133 3.21 11.52 18.16
CA SER A 133 4.33 10.61 17.91
C SER A 133 4.94 10.05 19.20
N LYS A 134 5.17 10.92 20.19
CA LYS A 134 5.66 10.51 21.51
C LYS A 134 4.65 9.64 22.25
N THR A 135 3.37 10.01 22.21
CA THR A 135 2.29 9.24 22.85
C THR A 135 2.25 7.83 22.28
N ILE A 136 2.27 7.68 20.95
CA ILE A 136 2.30 6.37 20.27
C ILE A 136 3.52 5.57 20.73
N THR A 137 4.72 6.15 20.63
CA THR A 137 5.98 5.46 20.96
C THR A 137 5.98 4.98 22.41
N GLN A 138 5.66 5.88 23.35
CA GLN A 138 5.64 5.56 24.77
C GLN A 138 4.52 4.58 25.15
N THR A 139 3.41 4.55 24.39
CA THR A 139 2.32 3.59 24.60
C THR A 139 2.72 2.21 24.09
N ILE A 140 3.35 2.12 22.93
CA ILE A 140 3.89 0.87 22.39
C ILE A 140 4.90 0.28 23.39
N ASP A 141 5.87 1.09 23.85
CA ASP A 141 6.91 0.65 24.80
C ASP A 141 6.34 0.12 26.13
N GLN A 142 5.20 0.66 26.58
CA GLN A 142 4.50 0.19 27.78
C GLN A 142 3.58 -1.01 27.52
N GLY A 143 3.06 -1.13 26.29
CA GLY A 143 2.14 -2.18 25.89
C GLY A 143 2.83 -3.50 25.56
N ILE A 144 4.05 -3.45 25.01
CA ILE A 144 4.84 -4.65 24.69
C ILE A 144 5.65 -5.11 25.91
N SER A 145 5.87 -6.43 26.00
CA SER A 145 6.74 -7.00 27.03
C SER A 145 8.21 -6.62 26.79
N GLU A 146 9.00 -6.54 27.85
CA GLU A 146 10.44 -6.28 27.77
C GLU A 146 11.12 -7.32 26.87
N ILE A 147 11.89 -6.84 25.88
CA ILE A 147 12.55 -7.68 24.88
C ILE A 147 13.99 -7.92 25.30
N GLU A 148 14.29 -9.16 25.69
CA GLU A 148 15.65 -9.61 25.94
C GLU A 148 16.21 -10.32 24.70
N VAL A 149 17.41 -9.93 24.27
CA VAL A 149 18.19 -10.66 23.26
C VAL A 149 19.20 -11.54 23.98
N THR A 150 19.19 -12.83 23.67
CA THR A 150 20.08 -13.81 24.30
C THR A 150 21.32 -14.07 23.46
N ASP A 151 22.43 -14.41 24.11
CA ASP A 151 23.67 -14.81 23.40
C ASP A 151 23.44 -16.02 22.48
N GLN A 152 22.48 -16.89 22.80
CA GLN A 152 22.12 -18.04 21.97
C GLN A 152 21.47 -17.59 20.64
N GLU A 153 20.60 -16.60 20.68
CA GLU A 153 19.97 -16.03 19.47
C GLU A 153 21.02 -15.34 18.59
N ILE A 154 21.94 -14.57 19.21
CA ILE A 154 23.04 -13.91 18.50
C ILE A 154 23.95 -14.95 17.83
N GLN A 155 24.36 -15.99 18.58
CA GLN A 155 25.19 -17.08 18.06
C GLN A 155 24.50 -17.80 16.90
N ALA A 156 23.20 -18.11 17.04
CA ALA A 156 22.44 -18.81 16.00
C ALA A 156 22.33 -17.98 14.71
N LEU A 157 22.05 -16.68 14.82
CA LEU A 157 21.99 -15.79 13.65
C LEU A 157 23.37 -15.62 12.99
N TYR A 158 24.43 -15.53 13.79
CA TYR A 158 25.81 -15.49 13.29
C TYR A 158 26.17 -16.75 12.50
N GLU A 159 25.88 -17.94 13.04
CA GLU A 159 26.13 -19.22 12.36
C GLU A 159 25.31 -19.37 11.08
N GLN A 160 24.07 -18.88 11.08
CA GLN A 160 23.21 -18.86 9.89
C GLN A 160 23.75 -17.92 8.81
N ARG A 161 24.24 -16.74 9.18
CA ARG A 161 24.71 -15.71 8.24
C ARG A 161 26.13 -15.99 7.74
N TYR A 162 26.98 -16.51 8.60
CA TYR A 162 28.38 -16.82 8.33
C TYR A 162 28.64 -18.32 8.58
N PRO A 163 28.11 -19.20 7.73
CA PRO A 163 28.33 -20.63 7.86
C PRO A 163 29.82 -20.95 7.71
N GLU A 164 30.33 -21.85 8.55
CA GLU A 164 31.69 -22.38 8.35
C GLU A 164 31.74 -23.16 7.04
N SER A 165 32.66 -22.82 6.14
CA SER A 165 32.84 -23.60 4.93
C SER A 165 33.42 -24.97 5.30
N GLU A 166 32.71 -26.05 4.97
CA GLU A 166 33.21 -27.42 5.20
C GLU A 166 34.40 -27.81 4.28
N THR A 167 34.86 -26.92 3.39
CA THR A 167 35.94 -27.23 2.44
C THR A 167 37.30 -26.73 2.93
N ALA A 168 37.80 -27.33 4.02
CA ALA A 168 39.22 -27.26 4.40
C ALA A 168 39.86 -28.65 4.58
N GLU A 169 39.30 -29.68 3.93
CA GLU A 169 40.01 -30.94 3.67
C GLU A 169 39.91 -31.32 2.18
N ALA A 170 40.62 -30.60 1.32
CA ALA A 170 41.09 -31.15 0.05
C ALA A 170 42.38 -30.46 -0.40
N ASP A 171 43.47 -31.21 -0.35
CA ASP A 171 44.75 -30.92 -1.00
C ASP A 171 44.59 -30.27 -2.39
N SER A 172 45.00 -29.01 -2.54
CA SER A 172 45.81 -28.58 -3.69
C SER A 172 46.24 -27.12 -3.58
N ILE A 173 47.56 -26.94 -3.57
CA ILE A 173 48.28 -25.69 -3.75
C ILE A 173 47.99 -25.18 -5.17
N ASP A 174 47.33 -24.03 -5.31
CA ASP A 174 47.57 -23.11 -6.44
C ASP A 174 47.28 -21.67 -6.01
N GLU A 175 48.34 -20.85 -5.97
CA GLU A 175 48.30 -19.42 -5.67
C GLU A 175 47.75 -18.67 -6.91
N THR A 176 46.45 -18.41 -6.94
CA THR A 176 45.92 -17.28 -7.73
C THR A 176 44.85 -16.54 -6.94
N GLU A 177 45.05 -15.23 -6.83
CA GLU A 177 44.25 -14.25 -6.10
C GLU A 177 42.74 -14.38 -6.39
N THR A 178 41.98 -14.76 -5.36
CA THR A 178 40.59 -14.34 -5.19
C THR A 178 40.45 -13.98 -3.72
N ALA A 179 39.97 -12.77 -3.43
CA ALA A 179 39.76 -12.28 -2.08
C ALA A 179 38.92 -13.31 -1.31
N GLU A 180 39.55 -14.00 -0.35
CA GLU A 180 38.85 -14.80 0.63
C GLU A 180 37.98 -13.81 1.42
N ASP A 181 36.66 -13.90 1.28
CA ASP A 181 35.72 -13.31 2.25
C ASP A 181 36.00 -13.98 3.60
N GLU A 182 36.96 -13.43 4.34
CA GLU A 182 37.30 -13.88 5.69
C GLU A 182 36.05 -13.69 6.56
N ARG A 183 35.54 -14.81 7.09
CA ARG A 183 34.43 -14.82 8.03
C ARG A 183 34.75 -13.85 9.18
N PRO A 184 33.94 -12.79 9.39
CA PRO A 184 34.20 -11.82 10.44
C PRO A 184 34.06 -12.46 11.82
N GLU A 185 34.84 -12.00 12.79
CA GLU A 185 34.74 -12.47 14.17
C GLU A 185 33.39 -12.06 14.78
N LEU A 186 32.78 -12.92 15.60
CA LEU A 186 31.45 -12.65 16.17
C LEU A 186 31.39 -11.31 16.91
N GLU A 187 32.44 -10.95 17.65
CA GLU A 187 32.49 -9.71 18.42
C GLU A 187 32.40 -8.45 17.54
N GLU A 188 32.87 -8.52 16.28
CA GLU A 188 32.84 -7.39 15.34
C GLU A 188 31.42 -7.11 14.84
N VAL A 189 30.60 -8.17 14.70
CA VAL A 189 29.23 -8.08 14.18
C VAL A 189 28.17 -8.23 15.27
N ARG A 190 28.59 -8.42 16.54
CA ARG A 190 27.69 -8.73 17.67
C ARG A 190 26.60 -7.68 17.86
N GLU A 191 26.96 -6.40 17.81
CA GLU A 191 26.03 -5.28 18.02
C GLU A 191 24.99 -5.17 16.89
N ASP A 192 25.41 -5.38 15.65
CA ASP A 192 24.52 -5.37 14.48
C ASP A 192 23.52 -6.54 14.53
N LEU A 193 24.01 -7.74 14.85
CA LEU A 193 23.17 -8.93 15.03
C LEU A 193 22.20 -8.76 16.20
N GLU A 194 22.67 -8.21 17.33
CA GLU A 194 21.82 -7.93 18.48
C GLU A 194 20.72 -6.92 18.13
N THR A 195 21.06 -5.85 17.40
CA THR A 195 20.11 -4.84 16.93
C THR A 195 19.08 -5.44 15.97
N GLU A 196 19.50 -6.27 15.02
CA GLU A 196 18.61 -6.94 14.09
C GLU A 196 17.63 -7.88 14.81
N ILE A 197 18.13 -8.73 15.71
CA ILE A 197 17.28 -9.63 16.51
C ILE A 197 16.31 -8.82 17.36
N ARG A 198 16.78 -7.76 18.00
CA ARG A 198 15.92 -6.88 18.81
C ARG A 198 14.82 -6.25 17.96
N ASN A 199 15.14 -5.75 16.78
CA ASN A 199 14.16 -5.15 15.86
C ASN A 199 13.14 -6.19 15.38
N GLN A 200 13.56 -7.40 15.02
CA GLN A 200 12.66 -8.49 14.65
C GLN A 200 11.71 -8.85 15.79
N LYS A 201 12.24 -9.02 17.01
CA LYS A 201 11.44 -9.32 18.20
C LYS A 201 10.50 -8.17 18.55
N ASN A 202 10.95 -6.91 18.44
CA ASN A 202 10.12 -5.73 18.64
C ASN A 202 8.95 -5.72 17.66
N ASN A 203 9.22 -5.87 16.36
CA ASN A 203 8.17 -5.90 15.34
C ASN A 203 7.16 -7.02 15.60
N GLN A 204 7.62 -8.21 15.99
CA GLN A 204 6.73 -9.32 16.35
C GLN A 204 5.89 -9.01 17.59
N ALA A 205 6.50 -8.44 18.64
CA ALA A 205 5.79 -8.09 19.87
C ALA A 205 4.72 -7.01 19.62
N VAL A 206 5.03 -5.99 18.82
CA VAL A 206 4.09 -4.94 18.41
C VAL A 206 2.93 -5.53 17.61
N ASN A 207 3.21 -6.40 16.63
CA ASN A 207 2.16 -7.03 15.82
C ASN A 207 1.23 -7.90 16.66
N ASN A 208 1.78 -8.69 17.59
CA ASN A 208 0.97 -9.51 18.49
C ASN A 208 0.09 -8.62 19.39
N TRP A 209 0.68 -7.58 19.99
CA TRP A 209 -0.04 -6.64 20.84
C TRP A 209 -1.15 -5.91 20.07
N LEU A 210 -0.89 -5.42 18.86
CA LEU A 210 -1.92 -4.80 18.01
C LEU A 210 -3.04 -5.78 17.64
N THR A 211 -2.72 -7.06 17.44
CA THR A 211 -3.72 -8.10 17.19
C THR A 211 -4.63 -8.27 18.40
N GLU A 212 -4.06 -8.36 19.61
CA GLU A 212 -4.83 -8.44 20.87
C GLU A 212 -5.70 -7.20 21.10
N LEU A 213 -5.19 -6.00 20.76
CA LEU A 213 -5.98 -4.77 20.81
C LEU A 213 -7.14 -4.81 19.83
N LYS A 214 -6.92 -5.25 18.59
CA LYS A 214 -7.98 -5.36 17.57
C LYS A 214 -9.07 -6.35 17.97
N GLU A 215 -8.70 -7.52 18.50
CA GLU A 215 -9.65 -8.56 18.92
C GLU A 215 -10.58 -8.12 20.06
N SER A 216 -10.10 -7.21 20.92
CA SER A 216 -10.85 -6.72 22.08
C SER A 216 -11.57 -5.38 21.84
N ALA A 217 -11.30 -4.72 20.72
CA ALA A 217 -11.82 -3.39 20.41
C ALA A 217 -13.25 -3.40 19.87
N ASP A 218 -13.95 -2.31 20.13
CA ASP A 218 -15.21 -1.96 19.46
C ASP A 218 -14.89 -1.15 18.20
N ILE A 219 -14.89 -1.82 17.05
CA ILE A 219 -14.59 -1.22 15.75
C ILE A 219 -15.87 -1.21 14.91
N THR A 220 -16.34 -0.02 14.54
CA THR A 220 -17.47 0.17 13.63
C THR A 220 -16.97 0.88 12.37
N ILE A 221 -17.14 0.26 11.20
CA ILE A 221 -16.83 0.89 9.90
C ILE A 221 -18.14 1.35 9.26
N ASN A 222 -18.27 2.65 9.00
CA ASN A 222 -19.48 3.26 8.47
C ASN A 222 -19.50 3.34 6.92
N ASP A 223 -18.34 3.22 6.26
CA ASP A 223 -18.27 3.08 4.81
C ASP A 223 -18.69 1.66 4.42
N GLN A 224 -19.78 1.53 3.65
CA GLN A 224 -20.38 0.23 3.34
C GLN A 224 -19.43 -0.68 2.54
N VAL A 225 -18.60 -0.14 1.65
CA VAL A 225 -17.66 -0.95 0.87
C VAL A 225 -16.53 -1.46 1.76
N LEU A 226 -15.97 -0.57 2.60
CA LEU A 226 -14.91 -0.94 3.53
C LEU A 226 -15.42 -1.84 4.66
N SER A 227 -16.68 -1.71 5.08
CA SER A 227 -17.35 -2.62 6.01
C SER A 227 -17.45 -4.02 5.44
N ALA A 228 -17.97 -4.17 4.21
CA ALA A 228 -18.11 -5.46 3.55
C ALA A 228 -16.75 -6.13 3.35
N TYR A 229 -15.75 -5.36 2.94
CA TYR A 229 -14.38 -5.84 2.76
C TYR A 229 -13.73 -6.20 4.11
N HIS A 230 -13.94 -5.42 5.16
CA HIS A 230 -13.49 -5.75 6.52
C HIS A 230 -14.11 -7.05 7.04
N ALA A 231 -15.39 -7.29 6.75
CA ALA A 231 -16.04 -8.55 7.11
C ALA A 231 -15.40 -9.74 6.37
N LEU A 232 -15.05 -9.58 5.10
CA LEU A 232 -14.35 -10.60 4.31
C LEU A 232 -12.95 -10.91 4.88
N GLU A 233 -12.14 -9.87 5.13
CA GLU A 233 -10.77 -10.00 5.65
C GLU A 233 -10.72 -10.63 7.05
N ASN A 234 -11.74 -10.41 7.88
CA ASN A 234 -11.86 -11.02 9.21
C ASN A 234 -12.60 -12.36 9.21
N GLU A 235 -12.76 -13.00 8.05
CA GLU A 235 -13.43 -14.30 7.89
C GLU A 235 -14.90 -14.32 8.37
N ASN A 236 -15.52 -13.14 8.54
CA ASN A 236 -16.94 -12.98 8.88
C ASN A 236 -17.79 -13.15 7.62
N TYR A 237 -17.69 -14.33 7.00
CA TYR A 237 -18.22 -14.57 5.66
C TYR A 237 -19.74 -14.41 5.54
N ASP A 238 -20.50 -14.69 6.60
CA ASP A 238 -21.95 -14.46 6.62
C ASP A 238 -22.30 -12.97 6.39
N GLN A 239 -21.62 -12.08 7.12
CA GLN A 239 -21.79 -10.63 6.97
C GLN A 239 -21.27 -10.16 5.60
N ALA A 240 -20.12 -10.67 5.16
CA ALA A 240 -19.55 -10.32 3.86
C ALA A 240 -20.50 -10.70 2.71
N VAL A 241 -21.09 -11.91 2.74
CA VAL A 241 -22.08 -12.34 1.74
C VAL A 241 -23.30 -11.42 1.76
N ASP A 242 -23.85 -11.12 2.94
CA ASP A 242 -25.02 -10.25 3.06
C ASP A 242 -24.75 -8.85 2.49
N GLU A 243 -23.62 -8.24 2.85
CA GLU A 243 -23.26 -6.89 2.38
C GLU A 243 -22.90 -6.87 0.88
N PHE A 244 -22.08 -7.81 0.39
CA PHE A 244 -21.74 -7.88 -1.05
C PHE A 244 -22.94 -8.21 -1.93
N SER A 245 -23.90 -8.99 -1.44
CA SER A 245 -25.16 -9.24 -2.14
C SER A 245 -25.92 -7.94 -2.41
N THR A 246 -25.91 -6.98 -1.47
CA THR A 246 -26.57 -5.69 -1.68
C THR A 246 -25.90 -4.82 -2.75
N PHE A 247 -24.61 -5.02 -3.04
CA PHE A 247 -23.92 -4.28 -4.09
C PHE A 247 -24.24 -4.86 -5.47
N VAL A 248 -24.20 -6.19 -5.62
CA VAL A 248 -24.47 -6.85 -6.91
C VAL A 248 -25.93 -6.76 -7.36
N GLU A 249 -26.86 -6.49 -6.44
CA GLU A 249 -28.28 -6.24 -6.76
C GLU A 249 -28.57 -4.83 -7.29
N GLN A 250 -27.59 -3.92 -7.26
CA GLN A 250 -27.77 -2.53 -7.72
C GLN A 250 -27.84 -2.46 -9.26
N GLU A 251 -28.64 -1.54 -9.79
CA GLU A 251 -28.77 -1.36 -11.26
C GLU A 251 -27.43 -1.00 -11.93
N GLU A 252 -26.62 -0.19 -11.25
CA GLU A 252 -25.26 0.16 -11.66
C GLU A 252 -24.28 -0.43 -10.65
N THR A 253 -23.88 -1.70 -10.86
CA THR A 253 -22.87 -2.39 -10.05
C THR A 253 -21.55 -2.55 -10.81
N ASP A 254 -20.46 -2.67 -10.06
CA ASP A 254 -19.14 -3.02 -10.58
C ASP A 254 -18.91 -4.54 -10.51
N ALA A 255 -18.18 -5.08 -11.48
CA ALA A 255 -17.78 -6.49 -11.55
C ALA A 255 -16.96 -6.94 -10.32
N ILE A 256 -16.24 -6.02 -9.68
CA ILE A 256 -15.43 -6.34 -8.51
C ILE A 256 -16.26 -6.88 -7.34
N PHE A 257 -17.48 -6.39 -7.14
CA PHE A 257 -18.35 -6.86 -6.05
C PHE A 257 -18.82 -8.30 -6.24
N PHE A 258 -18.92 -8.77 -7.49
CA PHE A 258 -19.16 -10.19 -7.75
C PHE A 258 -17.96 -11.05 -7.36
N SER A 259 -16.73 -10.56 -7.60
CA SER A 259 -15.52 -11.28 -7.18
C SER A 259 -15.46 -11.41 -5.67
N TYR A 260 -15.74 -10.33 -4.92
CA TYR A 260 -15.77 -10.40 -3.46
C TYR A 260 -16.94 -11.22 -2.90
N LEU A 261 -18.11 -11.17 -3.53
CA LEU A 261 -19.22 -12.04 -3.15
C LEU A 261 -18.88 -13.52 -3.36
N ALA A 262 -18.23 -13.85 -4.48
CA ALA A 262 -17.79 -15.22 -4.75
C ALA A 262 -16.70 -15.68 -3.77
N GLN A 263 -15.73 -14.83 -3.43
CA GLN A 263 -14.74 -15.10 -2.38
C GLN A 263 -15.38 -15.31 -1.01
N ALA A 264 -16.40 -14.51 -0.66
CA ALA A 264 -17.15 -14.70 0.59
C ALA A 264 -17.89 -16.07 0.60
N TYR A 265 -18.49 -16.47 -0.52
CA TYR A 265 -19.07 -17.81 -0.65
C TYR A 265 -18.03 -18.92 -0.57
N GLU A 266 -16.83 -18.71 -1.13
CA GLU A 266 -15.72 -19.65 -1.04
C GLU A 266 -15.24 -19.84 0.40
N GLY A 267 -15.12 -18.74 1.17
CA GLY A 267 -14.84 -18.79 2.62
C GLY A 267 -15.91 -19.56 3.41
N GLN A 268 -17.18 -19.50 2.99
CA GLN A 268 -18.25 -20.36 3.52
C GLN A 268 -18.17 -21.82 3.06
N ASN A 269 -17.20 -22.18 2.22
CA ASN A 269 -17.10 -23.45 1.50
C ASN A 269 -18.32 -23.73 0.58
N ASN A 270 -19.02 -22.67 0.17
CA ASN A 270 -20.18 -22.73 -0.72
C ASN A 270 -19.78 -22.54 -2.18
N TYR A 271 -18.96 -23.47 -2.67
CA TYR A 271 -18.34 -23.39 -3.99
C TYR A 271 -19.37 -23.35 -5.14
N ASP A 272 -20.53 -24.00 -4.98
CA ASP A 272 -21.60 -23.95 -5.99
C ASP A 272 -22.13 -22.52 -6.20
N LYS A 273 -22.32 -21.77 -5.10
CA LYS A 273 -22.76 -20.38 -5.19
C LYS A 273 -21.66 -19.43 -5.65
N ALA A 274 -20.41 -19.68 -5.26
CA ALA A 274 -19.27 -18.91 -5.75
C ALA A 274 -19.17 -19.02 -7.29
N GLU A 275 -19.28 -20.24 -7.83
CA GLU A 275 -19.29 -20.49 -9.27
C GLU A 275 -20.50 -19.86 -9.98
N GLU A 276 -21.71 -19.97 -9.40
CA GLU A 276 -22.91 -19.30 -9.93
C GLU A 276 -22.73 -17.77 -10.00
N THR A 277 -22.12 -17.19 -8.96
CA THR A 277 -21.83 -15.76 -8.87
C THR A 277 -20.87 -15.32 -9.98
N TYR A 278 -19.77 -16.06 -10.19
CA TYR A 278 -18.82 -15.77 -11.27
C TYR A 278 -19.43 -15.94 -12.66
N ASN A 279 -20.22 -16.98 -12.90
CA ASN A 279 -20.90 -17.17 -14.19
C ASN A 279 -21.84 -16.00 -14.50
N THR A 280 -22.64 -15.59 -13.51
CA THR A 280 -23.54 -14.42 -13.64
C THR A 280 -22.76 -13.14 -13.94
N ALA A 281 -21.62 -12.96 -13.27
CA ALA A 281 -20.77 -11.80 -13.46
C ALA A 281 -20.18 -11.76 -14.88
N ILE A 282 -19.67 -12.87 -15.42
CA ILE A 282 -19.05 -12.90 -16.76
C ILE A 282 -20.08 -12.71 -17.86
N GLU A 283 -21.33 -13.17 -17.67
CA GLU A 283 -22.43 -12.85 -18.59
C GLU A 283 -22.72 -11.34 -18.64
N SER A 284 -22.60 -10.66 -17.50
CA SER A 284 -22.87 -9.22 -17.36
C SER A 284 -21.68 -8.35 -17.78
N PHE A 285 -20.45 -8.83 -17.58
CA PHE A 285 -19.20 -8.12 -17.82
C PHE A 285 -18.22 -8.95 -18.67
N PRO A 286 -18.57 -9.33 -19.92
CA PRO A 286 -17.80 -10.29 -20.72
C PRO A 286 -16.40 -9.78 -21.14
N GLU A 287 -16.15 -8.48 -21.08
CA GLU A 287 -14.86 -7.85 -21.42
C GLU A 287 -14.01 -7.53 -20.18
N ASN A 288 -14.47 -7.89 -18.98
CA ASN A 288 -13.72 -7.60 -17.76
C ASN A 288 -12.67 -8.69 -17.50
N ASN A 289 -11.41 -8.35 -17.78
CA ASN A 289 -10.28 -9.28 -17.61
C ASN A 289 -9.98 -9.62 -16.15
N ASP A 290 -10.09 -8.66 -15.22
CA ASP A 290 -9.90 -8.91 -13.78
C ASP A 290 -10.88 -9.97 -13.27
N LEU A 291 -12.15 -9.89 -13.70
CA LEU A 291 -13.19 -10.85 -13.35
C LEU A 291 -12.91 -12.25 -13.92
N LYS A 292 -12.49 -12.34 -15.19
CA LYS A 292 -12.10 -13.62 -15.81
C LYS A 292 -10.90 -14.24 -15.11
N PHE A 293 -9.91 -13.43 -14.74
CA PHE A 293 -8.74 -13.86 -13.98
C PHE A 293 -9.17 -14.42 -12.61
N ASN A 294 -9.97 -13.68 -11.84
CA ASN A 294 -10.46 -14.12 -10.53
C ASN A 294 -11.29 -15.41 -10.62
N PHE A 295 -12.12 -15.55 -11.65
CA PHE A 295 -12.87 -16.80 -11.85
C PHE A 295 -11.96 -17.97 -12.23
N ALA A 296 -10.91 -17.73 -13.02
CA ALA A 296 -9.92 -18.75 -13.34
C ALA A 296 -9.14 -19.21 -12.11
N GLU A 297 -8.78 -18.30 -11.20
CA GLU A 297 -8.16 -18.66 -9.91
C GLU A 297 -9.06 -19.60 -9.11
N PHE A 298 -10.32 -19.20 -8.92
CA PHE A 298 -11.32 -20.02 -8.26
C PHE A 298 -11.47 -21.40 -8.92
N LEU A 299 -11.60 -21.46 -10.26
CA LEU A 299 -11.73 -22.74 -10.98
C LEU A 299 -10.48 -23.61 -10.80
N SER A 300 -9.29 -23.01 -10.78
CA SER A 300 -8.04 -23.72 -10.56
C SER A 300 -7.96 -24.34 -9.16
N GLU A 301 -8.42 -23.63 -8.13
CA GLU A 301 -8.47 -24.15 -6.75
C GLU A 301 -9.48 -25.31 -6.63
N GLN A 302 -10.56 -25.25 -7.42
CA GLN A 302 -11.52 -26.35 -7.57
C GLN A 302 -11.04 -27.48 -8.50
N GLU A 303 -9.75 -27.51 -8.87
CA GLU A 303 -9.12 -28.47 -9.78
C GLU A 303 -9.71 -28.50 -11.21
N LYS A 304 -10.51 -27.49 -11.59
CA LYS A 304 -11.10 -27.32 -12.94
C LYS A 304 -10.12 -26.62 -13.88
N ASN A 305 -8.88 -27.11 -13.92
CA ASN A 305 -7.74 -26.44 -14.58
C ASN A 305 -7.95 -26.17 -16.08
N GLU A 306 -8.66 -27.02 -16.81
CA GLU A 306 -8.95 -26.78 -18.24
C GLU A 306 -9.83 -25.55 -18.47
N GLN A 307 -10.82 -25.33 -17.60
CA GLN A 307 -11.70 -24.15 -17.68
C GLN A 307 -10.95 -22.88 -17.24
N ALA A 308 -10.16 -22.98 -16.17
CA ALA A 308 -9.29 -21.90 -15.71
C ALA A 308 -8.33 -21.44 -16.83
N ILE A 309 -7.64 -22.38 -17.49
CA ILE A 309 -6.75 -22.08 -18.62
C ILE A 309 -7.49 -21.40 -19.76
N THR A 310 -8.72 -21.83 -20.07
CA THR A 310 -9.50 -21.22 -21.15
C THR A 310 -9.76 -19.74 -20.89
N LEU A 311 -10.17 -19.39 -19.65
CA LEU A 311 -10.39 -18.01 -19.26
C LEU A 311 -9.09 -17.19 -19.26
N LEU A 312 -7.99 -17.75 -18.75
CA LEU A 312 -6.70 -17.06 -18.73
C LEU A 312 -6.13 -16.85 -20.14
N ASP A 313 -6.32 -17.80 -21.07
CA ASP A 313 -5.95 -17.64 -22.47
C ASP A 313 -6.77 -16.49 -23.13
N GLU A 314 -8.04 -16.31 -22.75
CA GLU A 314 -8.84 -15.15 -23.18
C GLU A 314 -8.29 -13.83 -22.62
N VAL A 315 -7.93 -13.79 -21.33
CA VAL A 315 -7.32 -12.61 -20.70
C VAL A 315 -6.00 -12.25 -21.39
N ALA A 316 -5.13 -13.24 -21.61
CA ALA A 316 -3.84 -13.08 -22.27
C ALA A 316 -3.95 -12.63 -23.73
N ALA A 317 -5.07 -12.89 -24.40
CA ALA A 317 -5.33 -12.42 -25.75
C ALA A 317 -5.80 -10.95 -25.81
N GLY A 318 -6.39 -10.44 -24.72
CA GLY A 318 -6.89 -9.07 -24.61
C GLY A 318 -5.94 -8.09 -23.91
N ALA A 319 -5.01 -8.59 -23.10
CA ALA A 319 -4.04 -7.81 -22.34
C ALA A 319 -2.61 -8.33 -22.57
N GLU A 320 -1.88 -7.73 -23.53
CA GLU A 320 -0.54 -8.20 -23.92
C GLU A 320 0.52 -8.09 -22.80
N ASP A 321 0.30 -7.22 -21.80
CA ASP A 321 1.26 -6.92 -20.72
C ASP A 321 0.79 -7.35 -19.31
N ASP A 322 -0.07 -8.37 -19.22
CA ASP A 322 -0.49 -8.89 -17.90
C ASP A 322 0.47 -9.99 -17.40
N PHE A 323 1.45 -9.55 -16.60
CA PHE A 323 2.41 -10.42 -15.92
C PHE A 323 1.74 -11.55 -15.13
N MET A 324 0.67 -11.23 -14.40
CA MET A 324 0.05 -12.15 -13.46
C MET A 324 -0.68 -13.28 -14.20
N THR A 325 -1.37 -12.94 -15.30
CA THR A 325 -2.03 -13.92 -16.16
C THR A 325 -1.04 -14.93 -16.75
N TYR A 326 0.09 -14.49 -17.31
CA TYR A 326 1.09 -15.40 -17.85
C TYR A 326 1.77 -16.26 -16.78
N TYR A 327 2.02 -15.70 -15.59
CA TYR A 327 2.56 -16.47 -14.47
C TYR A 327 1.59 -17.57 -14.04
N ARG A 328 0.29 -17.28 -13.96
CA ARG A 328 -0.71 -18.29 -13.61
C ARG A 328 -0.84 -19.38 -14.68
N LEU A 329 -0.84 -19.00 -15.97
CA LEU A 329 -0.81 -19.97 -17.07
C LEU A 329 0.41 -20.88 -16.99
N PHE A 330 1.59 -20.35 -16.69
CA PHE A 330 2.80 -21.15 -16.49
C PHE A 330 2.63 -22.19 -15.37
N MET A 331 2.11 -21.78 -14.21
CA MET A 331 1.88 -22.67 -13.06
C MET A 331 0.91 -23.80 -13.43
N LEU A 332 -0.21 -23.47 -14.06
CA LEU A 332 -1.23 -24.44 -14.49
C LEU A 332 -0.71 -25.40 -15.56
N TYR A 333 -0.01 -24.90 -16.59
CA TYR A 333 0.57 -25.75 -17.63
C TYR A 333 1.66 -26.67 -17.07
N SER A 334 2.45 -26.19 -16.11
CA SER A 334 3.47 -27.00 -15.42
C SER A 334 2.84 -28.12 -14.62
N GLN A 335 1.77 -27.84 -13.86
CA GLN A 335 1.02 -28.83 -13.10
C GLN A 335 0.41 -29.93 -14.00
N LEU A 336 -0.05 -29.56 -15.19
CA LEU A 336 -0.63 -30.49 -16.18
C LEU A 336 0.42 -31.22 -17.04
N GLY A 337 1.71 -30.90 -16.89
CA GLY A 337 2.79 -31.48 -17.70
C GLY A 337 2.80 -31.00 -19.17
N ALA A 338 2.17 -29.86 -19.46
CA ALA A 338 2.17 -29.24 -20.78
C ALA A 338 3.45 -28.42 -21.00
N GLU A 339 4.60 -29.10 -21.04
CA GLU A 339 5.95 -28.50 -21.01
C GLU A 339 6.15 -27.37 -22.03
N GLU A 340 5.73 -27.57 -23.29
CA GLU A 340 5.90 -26.54 -24.34
C GLU A 340 5.09 -25.26 -24.04
N LYS A 341 3.87 -25.40 -23.52
CA LYS A 341 3.03 -24.25 -23.17
C LYS A 341 3.52 -23.55 -21.92
N ALA A 342 3.96 -24.31 -20.91
CA ALA A 342 4.60 -23.76 -19.72
C ALA A 342 5.84 -22.96 -20.10
N GLN A 343 6.70 -23.50 -20.97
CA GLN A 343 7.89 -22.80 -21.46
C GLN A 343 7.54 -21.50 -22.17
N SER A 344 6.52 -21.51 -23.04
CA SER A 344 6.06 -20.28 -23.71
C SER A 344 5.52 -19.24 -22.73
N ALA A 345 4.81 -19.66 -21.68
CA ALA A 345 4.25 -18.76 -20.68
C ALA A 345 5.34 -18.11 -19.81
N ILE A 346 6.34 -18.88 -19.35
CA ILE A 346 7.43 -18.33 -18.55
C ILE A 346 8.34 -17.39 -19.36
N GLU A 347 8.52 -17.63 -20.66
CA GLU A 347 9.24 -16.69 -21.54
C GLU A 347 8.52 -15.34 -21.62
N LYS A 348 7.18 -15.33 -21.64
CA LYS A 348 6.40 -14.09 -21.57
C LYS A 348 6.58 -13.38 -20.23
N VAL A 349 6.47 -14.10 -19.11
CA VAL A 349 6.74 -13.56 -17.76
C VAL A 349 8.11 -12.90 -17.70
N GLN A 350 9.16 -13.58 -18.18
CA GLN A 350 10.54 -13.04 -18.18
C GLN A 350 10.67 -11.79 -19.06
N SER A 351 10.05 -11.78 -20.24
CA SER A 351 10.08 -10.60 -21.12
C SER A 351 9.39 -9.39 -20.49
N LEU A 352 8.26 -9.61 -19.80
CA LEU A 352 7.53 -8.54 -19.11
C LEU A 352 8.33 -8.02 -17.92
N SER A 353 8.97 -8.89 -17.13
CA SER A 353 9.87 -8.47 -16.05
C SER A 353 11.04 -7.62 -16.55
N GLN A 354 11.68 -8.01 -17.65
CA GLN A 354 12.79 -7.24 -18.23
C GLN A 354 12.34 -5.87 -18.72
N ASN A 355 11.18 -5.80 -19.38
CA ASN A 355 10.62 -4.53 -19.83
C ASN A 355 10.27 -3.60 -18.65
N MET A 356 9.72 -4.15 -17.56
CA MET A 356 9.43 -3.37 -16.35
C MET A 356 10.71 -2.82 -15.70
N GLN A 357 11.77 -3.63 -15.61
CA GLN A 357 13.07 -3.20 -15.06
C GLN A 357 13.71 -2.11 -15.92
N GLN A 358 13.71 -2.27 -17.25
CA GLN A 358 14.26 -1.27 -18.17
C GLN A 358 13.47 0.05 -18.14
N ASN A 359 12.15 -0.01 -18.00
CA ASN A 359 11.33 1.19 -17.86
C ASN A 359 11.60 1.91 -16.53
N GLN A 360 11.84 1.17 -15.44
CA GLN A 360 12.24 1.77 -14.17
C GLN A 360 13.62 2.43 -14.25
N GLU A 361 14.61 1.77 -14.86
CA GLU A 361 15.95 2.34 -15.08
C GLU A 361 15.89 3.57 -16.00
N ASN A 362 15.06 3.57 -17.04
CA ASN A 362 14.93 4.72 -17.94
C ASN A 362 14.28 5.93 -17.25
N VAL A 363 13.28 5.73 -16.39
CA VAL A 363 12.66 6.82 -15.61
C VAL A 363 13.65 7.38 -14.59
N GLU A 364 14.44 6.52 -13.94
CA GLU A 364 15.50 6.95 -13.01
C GLU A 364 16.61 7.75 -13.72
N ILE A 365 16.96 7.38 -14.96
CA ILE A 365 17.92 8.12 -15.81
C ILE A 365 17.34 9.45 -16.33
N GLU A 366 16.04 9.52 -16.61
CA GLU A 366 15.35 10.75 -17.05
C GLU A 366 15.21 11.76 -15.90
N GLU A 367 14.99 11.29 -14.66
CA GLU A 367 14.98 12.14 -13.45
C GLU A 367 16.38 12.64 -13.05
N ASP A 368 17.43 11.85 -13.30
CA ASP A 368 18.83 12.23 -13.04
C ASP A 368 19.51 13.02 -14.19
N SER A 369 18.77 13.37 -15.25
CA SER A 369 19.27 14.18 -16.37
C SER A 369 18.69 15.62 -16.33
N PRO A 370 19.40 16.62 -15.77
CA PRO A 370 18.96 18.01 -15.78
C PRO A 370 19.05 18.67 -17.17
N GLU A 371 19.57 17.96 -18.19
CA GLU A 371 19.95 18.56 -19.48
C GLU A 371 18.84 18.54 -20.54
N GLU A 372 17.86 17.62 -20.50
CA GLU A 372 16.80 17.55 -21.54
C GLU A 372 15.59 18.45 -21.28
N ILE A 373 15.27 18.79 -20.02
CA ILE A 373 14.18 19.75 -19.70
C ILE A 373 14.56 21.18 -20.11
N GLN A 374 15.87 21.47 -20.27
CA GLN A 374 16.35 22.79 -20.68
C GLN A 374 16.27 23.03 -22.19
N GLU A 375 16.38 21.99 -23.03
CA GLU A 375 16.28 22.13 -24.49
C GLU A 375 14.82 22.31 -24.96
N GLU A 376 13.84 21.67 -24.32
CA GLU A 376 12.41 21.85 -24.67
C GLU A 376 11.86 23.22 -24.19
N ALA A 377 12.47 23.83 -23.17
CA ALA A 377 12.09 25.17 -22.71
C ALA A 377 12.63 26.30 -23.60
N GLU A 378 13.79 26.12 -24.24
CA GLU A 378 14.36 27.11 -25.17
C GLU A 378 13.70 27.06 -26.57
N GLU A 379 13.17 25.92 -27.02
CA GLU A 379 12.49 25.83 -28.32
C GLU A 379 11.06 26.42 -28.32
N LEU A 380 10.44 26.60 -27.15
CA LEU A 380 9.10 27.20 -26.99
C LEU A 380 9.09 28.71 -26.77
N GLU A 381 10.25 29.37 -26.55
CA GLU A 381 10.34 30.83 -26.46
C GLU A 381 10.61 31.55 -27.80
N GLU A 382 10.93 30.83 -28.89
CA GLU A 382 11.18 31.47 -30.19
C GLU A 382 9.93 31.70 -31.07
N ASP A 383 8.77 31.14 -30.71
CA ASP A 383 7.55 31.19 -31.55
C ASP A 383 6.43 32.15 -31.05
N ILE A 384 6.70 32.99 -30.05
CA ILE A 384 5.78 34.09 -29.68
C ILE A 384 6.25 35.38 -30.37
N GLU A 385 6.03 35.43 -31.69
CA GLU A 385 6.13 36.66 -32.47
C GLU A 385 5.06 37.66 -31.97
N VAL A 386 5.55 38.78 -31.44
CA VAL A 386 4.78 39.87 -30.83
C VAL A 386 3.80 40.48 -31.84
N GLU A 387 2.53 40.07 -31.82
CA GLU A 387 1.44 40.89 -32.40
C GLU A 387 1.07 42.02 -31.43
N ALA A 388 1.36 43.24 -31.87
CA ALA A 388 1.10 44.49 -31.17
C ALA A 388 -0.41 44.72 -30.87
N PRO A 389 -0.77 45.36 -29.75
CA PRO A 389 -2.16 45.72 -29.47
C PRO A 389 -2.60 46.92 -30.30
N LEU A 390 -3.73 46.77 -30.99
CA LEU A 390 -4.47 47.86 -31.65
C LEU A 390 -5.07 48.79 -30.58
N GLU A 391 -4.59 50.03 -30.52
CA GLU A 391 -5.26 51.14 -29.83
C GLU A 391 -6.62 51.43 -30.49
N THR A 392 -7.72 51.20 -29.77
CA THR A 392 -9.02 51.76 -30.13
C THR A 392 -9.16 53.19 -29.60
N GLU A 393 -9.38 54.13 -30.51
CA GLU A 393 -9.58 55.54 -30.28
C GLU A 393 -10.71 55.88 -29.28
N ASN A 394 -10.42 56.89 -28.48
CA ASN A 394 -11.37 57.71 -27.71
C ASN A 394 -12.57 58.19 -28.55
N ASN A 395 -13.74 58.21 -27.92
CA ASN A 395 -14.81 59.14 -28.31
C ASN A 395 -15.42 59.78 -27.05
N ASN A 396 -15.04 61.06 -26.85
CA ASN A 396 -15.58 62.14 -26.01
C ASN A 396 -15.75 61.98 -24.50
#